data_AF-A0AAE1MFM9-F1
#
_entry.id   AF-A0AAE1MFM9-F1
#
_cell.length_a   1.000
_cell.length_b   1.000
_cell.length_c   1.000
_cell.angle_alpha   90.00
_cell.angle_beta   90.00
_cell.angle_gamma   90.00
#
_symmetry.space_group_name_H-M   'P 1'
#
loop_
_entity.id
_entity.type
_entity.pdbx_description
1 polymer ?
#
loop_
_entity_poly.entity_id
_entity_poly.type
_entity_poly.pdbx_seq_one_letter_code
_entity_poly.pdbx_strand_id
1 'polypeptide(L)'
;MYFASLMKEDNLWEILDKRVLNQKNAEQLKEVAFLARRCIRVNGEERRTMKEVATELEGLIAMKKHPWVKGEEMISDECEYLLGHVVDGYLQGHIADGYGNASASTLAAYESIQKQIAFEIEDGR
;
A
#
# COMPACT_ATOMS: atom_id res chain seq x y z
N MET A 1 22.43 4.90 -10.63
CA MET A 1 20.97 4.84 -10.90
C MET A 1 20.63 5.86 -11.99
N TYR A 2 20.24 5.40 -13.19
CA TYR A 2 20.01 6.26 -14.36
C TYR A 2 18.93 7.33 -14.12
N PHE A 3 17.75 6.92 -13.63
CA PHE A 3 16.65 7.84 -13.32
C PHE A 3 17.04 8.94 -12.32
N ALA A 4 17.65 8.57 -11.20
CA ALA A 4 18.02 9.53 -10.15
C ALA A 4 19.08 10.54 -10.60
N SER A 5 19.97 10.15 -11.53
CA SER A 5 20.95 11.06 -12.13
C SER A 5 20.30 12.06 -13.08
N LEU A 6 19.44 11.59 -13.99
CA LEU A 6 18.73 12.48 -14.91
C LEU A 6 17.80 13.47 -14.18
N MET A 7 17.19 13.04 -13.07
CA MET A 7 16.42 13.93 -12.20
C MET A 7 17.26 14.96 -11.42
N LYS A 8 18.61 14.84 -11.40
CA LYS A 8 19.51 15.89 -10.89
C LYS A 8 19.88 16.89 -12.00
N GLU A 9 19.89 16.42 -13.24
CA GLU A 9 20.25 17.18 -14.43
C GLU A 9 19.02 17.83 -15.10
N ASP A 10 17.84 17.75 -14.47
CA ASP A 10 16.54 18.20 -15.01
C ASP A 10 16.15 17.58 -16.36
N ASN A 11 16.71 16.41 -16.68
CA ASN A 11 16.52 15.67 -17.93
C ASN A 11 15.37 14.64 -17.85
N LEU A 12 14.34 14.89 -17.04
CA LEU A 12 13.20 13.99 -16.88
C LEU A 12 12.49 13.68 -18.20
N TRP A 13 12.38 14.67 -19.09
CA TRP A 13 11.63 14.54 -20.34
C TRP A 13 12.25 13.56 -21.34
N GLU A 14 13.54 13.26 -21.22
CA GLU A 14 14.26 12.36 -22.12
C GLU A 14 13.91 10.88 -21.88
N ILE A 15 13.43 10.55 -20.67
CA ILE A 15 13.13 9.18 -20.26
C ILE A 15 11.64 8.88 -20.14
N LEU A 16 10.80 9.91 -20.18
CA LEU A 16 9.36 9.72 -20.15
C LEU A 16 8.89 9.14 -21.48
N ASP A 17 8.07 8.09 -21.40
CA ASP A 17 7.37 7.57 -22.56
C ASP A 17 6.44 8.67 -23.10
N LYS A 18 6.50 8.90 -24.42
CA LYS A 18 5.68 9.90 -25.12
C LYS A 18 4.18 9.67 -24.91
N ARG A 19 3.76 8.44 -24.59
CA ARG A 19 2.36 8.09 -24.28
C ARG A 19 1.89 8.65 -22.94
N VAL A 20 2.81 8.94 -22.03
CA VAL A 20 2.51 9.45 -20.68
C VAL A 20 2.51 10.98 -20.67
N LEU A 21 3.33 11.62 -21.50
CA LEU A 21 3.43 13.07 -21.61
C LEU A 21 2.22 13.67 -22.35
N ASN A 22 1.59 14.68 -21.75
CA ASN A 22 0.54 15.49 -22.37
C ASN A 22 0.78 16.97 -22.04
N GLN A 23 0.28 17.87 -22.88
CA GLN A 23 0.47 19.33 -22.74
C GLN A 23 0.03 19.89 -21.38
N LYS A 24 -0.86 19.19 -20.67
CA LYS A 24 -1.46 19.64 -19.40
C LYS A 24 -0.88 18.96 -18.15
N ASN A 25 -0.11 17.88 -18.29
CA ASN A 25 0.31 17.05 -17.16
C ASN A 25 1.79 17.15 -16.79
N ALA A 26 2.57 17.97 -17.51
CA ALA A 26 4.00 18.13 -17.29
C ALA A 26 4.35 18.38 -15.80
N GLU A 27 3.69 19.34 -15.16
CA GLU A 27 3.97 19.65 -13.76
C GLU A 27 3.69 18.46 -12.82
N GLN A 28 2.60 17.72 -13.05
CA GLN A 28 2.27 16.54 -12.23
C GLN A 28 3.30 15.43 -12.42
N LEU A 29 3.77 15.22 -13.66
CA LEU A 29 4.81 14.25 -13.94
C LEU A 29 6.11 14.63 -13.24
N LYS A 30 6.44 15.92 -13.17
CA LYS A 30 7.61 16.41 -12.44
C LYS A 30 7.51 16.11 -10.94
N GLU A 31 6.36 16.39 -10.33
CA GLU A 31 6.13 16.12 -8.91
C GLU A 31 6.17 14.62 -8.59
N VAL A 32 5.50 13.79 -9.39
CA VAL A 32 5.53 12.32 -9.22
C VAL A 32 6.94 11.77 -9.43
N ALA A 33 7.69 12.30 -10.40
CA ALA A 33 9.08 11.89 -10.64
C ALA A 33 10.00 12.29 -9.48
N PHE A 34 9.77 13.46 -8.88
CA PHE A 34 10.51 13.90 -7.69
C PHE A 34 10.24 12.99 -6.49
N LEU A 35 8.99 12.60 -6.28
CA LEU A 35 8.62 11.60 -5.28
C LEU A 35 9.31 10.24 -5.55
N ALA A 36 9.24 9.75 -6.79
CA ALA A 36 9.89 8.51 -7.20
C ALA A 36 11.41 8.54 -6.94
N ARG A 37 12.08 9.66 -7.21
CA ARG A 37 13.52 9.84 -6.95
C ARG A 37 13.85 9.63 -5.47
N ARG A 38 12.99 10.09 -4.55
CA ARG A 38 13.17 9.91 -3.10
C ARG A 38 12.92 8.46 -2.67
N CYS A 39 12.03 7.74 -3.36
CA CYS A 39 11.73 6.35 -3.07
C CYS A 39 12.85 5.39 -3.49
N ILE A 40 13.59 5.69 -4.55
CA ILE A 40 14.63 4.81 -5.10
C ILE A 40 16.03 5.10 -4.54
N ARG A 41 16.19 5.70 -3.36
CA ARG A 41 17.52 5.92 -2.79
C ARG A 41 18.23 4.59 -2.50
N VAL A 42 19.55 4.54 -2.71
CA VAL A 42 20.33 3.31 -2.46
C VAL A 42 20.30 2.96 -0.98
N ASN A 43 20.55 3.96 -0.12
CA ASN A 43 20.37 3.82 1.32
C ASN A 43 18.88 3.71 1.66
N GLY A 44 18.49 2.61 2.30
CA GLY A 44 17.10 2.33 2.68
C GLY A 44 16.55 3.30 3.72
N GLU A 45 17.39 3.78 4.64
CA GLU A 45 17.01 4.71 5.72
C GLU A 45 16.61 6.09 5.19
N GLU A 46 17.10 6.45 4.00
CA GLU A 46 16.75 7.72 3.34
C GLU A 46 15.50 7.61 2.47
N ARG A 47 14.98 6.39 2.24
CA ARG A 47 13.76 6.19 1.48
C ARG A 47 12.56 6.64 2.31
N ARG A 48 11.56 7.17 1.61
CA ARG A 48 10.26 7.49 2.22
C ARG A 48 9.58 6.21 2.69
N THR A 49 8.89 6.29 3.83
CA THR A 49 7.97 5.23 4.26
C THR A 49 6.78 5.18 3.31
N MET A 50 6.16 4.00 3.13
CA MET A 50 5.02 3.87 2.24
C MET A 50 3.82 4.74 2.67
N LYS A 51 3.69 4.98 3.99
CA LYS A 51 2.70 5.92 4.54
C LYS A 51 2.92 7.34 4.02
N GLU A 52 4.15 7.84 4.06
CA GLU A 52 4.48 9.17 3.53
C GLU A 52 4.27 9.24 2.02
N VAL A 53 4.64 8.18 1.29
CA VAL A 53 4.44 8.10 -0.17
C VAL A 53 2.95 8.18 -0.52
N ALA A 54 2.11 7.42 0.20
CA ALA A 54 0.66 7.46 0.00
C ALA A 54 0.09 8.86 0.26
N THR A 55 0.45 9.50 1.38
CA THR A 55 -0.01 10.86 1.70
C THR A 55 0.46 11.90 0.67
N GLU A 56 1.69 11.80 0.16
CA GLU A 56 2.15 12.71 -0.90
C GLU A 56 1.37 12.51 -2.21
N LEU A 57 1.11 11.25 -2.60
CA LEU A 57 0.32 10.94 -3.80
C LEU A 57 -1.12 11.43 -3.68
N GLU A 58 -1.77 11.23 -2.53
CA GLU A 58 -3.10 11.76 -2.23
C GLU A 58 -3.14 13.28 -2.41
N GLY A 59 -2.11 13.99 -1.91
CA GLY A 59 -1.95 15.43 -2.11
C GLY A 59 -1.87 15.81 -3.59
N LEU A 60 -1.04 15.12 -4.37
CA LEU A 60 -0.89 15.38 -5.81
C LEU A 60 -2.19 15.13 -6.60
N ILE A 61 -2.99 14.15 -6.18
CA ILE A 61 -4.31 13.88 -6.76
C ILE A 61 -5.30 14.98 -6.38
N ALA A 62 -5.34 15.40 -5.10
CA ALA A 62 -6.26 16.42 -4.61
C ALA A 62 -6.00 17.82 -5.20
N MET A 63 -4.73 18.16 -5.48
CA MET A 63 -4.33 19.46 -6.04
C MET A 63 -4.90 19.74 -7.43
N LYS A 64 -5.35 18.72 -8.17
CA LYS A 64 -6.07 18.92 -9.43
C LYS A 64 -7.32 18.06 -9.42
N LYS A 65 -8.51 18.69 -9.53
CA LYS A 65 -9.75 18.01 -9.95
C LYS A 65 -9.53 17.42 -11.35
N HIS A 66 -8.86 16.29 -11.43
CA HIS A 66 -8.56 15.62 -12.68
C HIS A 66 -9.84 14.96 -13.18
N PRO A 67 -10.15 14.96 -14.49
CA PRO A 67 -11.35 14.29 -15.02
C PRO A 67 -11.43 12.79 -14.75
N TRP A 68 -10.33 12.17 -14.29
CA TRP A 68 -10.29 10.78 -13.82
C TRP A 68 -11.00 10.60 -12.46
N VAL A 69 -11.17 11.68 -11.69
CA VAL A 69 -12.03 11.71 -10.50
C VAL A 69 -13.46 11.97 -10.97
N LYS A 70 -14.02 11.06 -11.77
CA LYS A 70 -15.47 10.98 -11.98
C LYS A 70 -16.01 10.06 -10.89
N GLY A 71 -16.33 10.66 -9.75
CA GLY A 71 -16.95 9.97 -8.62
C GLY A 71 -16.40 10.50 -7.32
N GLU A 72 -17.25 11.21 -6.57
CA GLU A 72 -17.16 11.27 -5.11
C GLU A 72 -17.44 9.85 -4.57
N GLU A 73 -16.55 8.90 -4.84
CA GLU A 73 -16.60 7.52 -4.32
C GLU A 73 -15.28 6.83 -4.69
N MET A 74 -14.22 7.27 -4.02
CA MET A 74 -13.07 6.41 -3.73
C MET A 74 -12.57 6.72 -2.32
N ILE A 75 -13.53 6.76 -1.40
CA ILE A 75 -13.33 6.42 0.00
C ILE A 75 -14.29 5.27 0.25
N SER A 76 -14.01 4.10 -0.33
CA SER A 76 -14.64 2.84 0.08
C SER A 76 -13.83 1.68 -0.46
N ASP A 77 -13.43 0.81 0.48
CA ASP A 77 -13.15 -0.62 0.33
C ASP A 77 -11.70 -1.11 0.15
N GLU A 78 -10.69 -0.31 -0.23
CA GLU A 78 -9.28 -0.82 -0.27
C GLU A 78 -8.39 -0.39 0.92
N CYS A 79 -8.88 0.48 1.81
CA CYS A 79 -8.25 0.74 3.12
C CYS A 79 -8.91 -0.01 4.29
N GLU A 80 -9.98 -0.78 4.03
CA GLU A 80 -10.71 -1.56 5.03
C GLU A 80 -10.45 -3.07 4.92
N TYR A 81 -9.20 -3.54 5.05
CA TYR A 81 -8.97 -4.98 5.26
C TYR A 81 -7.95 -5.34 6.33
N LEU A 82 -7.66 -4.47 7.30
CA LEU A 82 -6.87 -4.88 8.49
C LEU A 82 -7.35 -4.33 9.84
N LEU A 83 -8.32 -3.40 9.89
CA LEU A 83 -8.79 -2.79 11.15
C LEU A 83 -10.32 -2.84 11.35
N GLY A 84 -11.08 -3.38 10.40
CA GLY A 84 -12.55 -3.39 10.40
C GLY A 84 -13.22 -4.36 11.37
N HIS A 85 -12.48 -5.14 12.16
CA HIS A 85 -13.06 -6.13 13.07
C HIS A 85 -12.88 -5.78 14.55
N VAL A 86 -13.09 -4.51 14.92
CA VAL A 86 -13.10 -4.09 16.34
C VAL A 86 -14.29 -3.21 16.73
N VAL A 87 -15.02 -2.55 15.83
CA VAL A 87 -15.88 -1.43 16.30
C VAL A 87 -17.38 -1.75 16.46
N ASP A 88 -17.91 -2.84 15.91
CA ASP A 88 -19.37 -3.15 15.99
C ASP A 88 -19.77 -4.09 17.15
N GLY A 89 -19.15 -3.95 18.33
CA GLY A 89 -19.48 -4.79 19.50
C GLY A 89 -19.39 -4.13 20.87
N TYR A 90 -18.92 -2.88 20.98
CA TYR A 90 -18.48 -2.31 22.27
C TYR A 90 -19.46 -1.37 22.97
N LEU A 91 -20.76 -1.41 22.66
CA LEU A 91 -21.75 -0.78 23.52
C LEU A 91 -23.05 -1.59 23.66
N GLN A 92 -22.93 -2.83 24.15
CA GLN A 92 -23.95 -3.40 25.01
C GLN A 92 -23.23 -4.14 26.14
N GLY A 93 -22.92 -3.40 27.20
CA GLY A 93 -22.17 -3.92 28.32
C GLY A 93 -22.90 -5.04 29.03
N HIS A 94 -22.15 -6.06 29.47
CA HIS A 94 -22.28 -6.70 30.78
C HIS A 94 -20.91 -7.31 31.14
N ILE A 95 -20.44 -6.96 32.34
CA ILE A 95 -19.17 -7.30 32.98
C ILE A 95 -19.05 -8.82 33.23
N ALA A 96 -17.90 -9.44 32.91
CA ALA A 96 -17.19 -10.40 33.76
C ALA A 96 -15.93 -10.97 33.05
N ASP A 97 -14.78 -10.71 33.67
CA ASP A 97 -13.58 -11.57 33.79
C ASP A 97 -12.65 -11.82 32.58
N GLY A 98 -11.50 -11.14 32.62
CA GLY A 98 -10.15 -11.67 32.33
C GLY A 98 -9.90 -12.56 31.10
N TYR A 99 -9.59 -11.93 29.97
CA TYR A 99 -8.71 -12.39 28.87
C TYR A 99 -8.81 -13.84 28.37
N GLY A 100 -9.50 -14.01 27.22
CA GLY A 100 -9.09 -14.97 26.19
C GLY A 100 -10.21 -15.72 25.46
N ASN A 101 -11.12 -15.04 24.75
CA ASN A 101 -12.06 -15.72 23.86
C ASN A 101 -11.42 -15.96 22.46
N ALA A 102 -10.61 -17.00 22.35
CA ALA A 102 -10.37 -17.56 21.02
C ALA A 102 -11.72 -18.02 20.45
N SER A 103 -12.20 -17.38 19.39
CA SER A 103 -13.41 -17.85 18.70
C SER A 103 -13.15 -19.27 18.20
N ALA A 104 -14.13 -20.17 18.36
CA ALA A 104 -14.00 -21.57 17.95
C ALA A 104 -13.62 -21.72 16.45
N SER A 105 -13.93 -20.72 15.64
CA SER A 105 -13.57 -20.64 14.21
C SER A 105 -12.07 -20.49 13.94
N THR A 106 -11.32 -19.74 14.77
CA THR A 106 -9.86 -19.56 14.58
C THR A 106 -9.09 -20.82 15.00
N LEU A 107 -9.52 -21.52 16.05
CA LEU A 107 -8.90 -22.78 16.48
C LEU A 107 -9.17 -23.93 15.49
N ALA A 108 -10.40 -24.02 14.97
CA ALA A 108 -10.77 -25.03 13.98
C ALA A 108 -10.04 -24.84 12.64
N ALA A 109 -9.77 -23.59 12.23
CA ALA A 109 -8.98 -23.30 11.04
C ALA A 109 -7.50 -23.73 11.17
N TYR A 110 -6.91 -23.63 12.37
CA TYR A 110 -5.53 -24.02 12.63
C TYR A 110 -5.32 -25.54 12.62
N GLU A 111 -6.23 -26.31 13.24
CA GLU A 111 -6.15 -27.79 13.24
C GLU A 111 -6.27 -28.40 11.84
N SER A 112 -7.07 -27.78 10.96
CA SER A 112 -7.27 -28.27 9.58
C SER A 112 -5.98 -28.21 8.75
N ILE A 113 -5.15 -27.18 8.97
CA ILE A 113 -3.88 -27.00 8.25
C ILE A 113 -2.81 -27.98 8.75
N GLN A 114 -2.80 -28.28 10.06
CA GLN A 114 -1.83 -29.20 10.65
C GLN A 114 -2.03 -30.67 10.20
N LYS A 115 -3.26 -31.05 9.82
CA LYS A 115 -3.53 -32.40 9.29
C LYS A 115 -3.10 -32.61 7.84
N GLN A 116 -2.71 -31.55 7.11
CA GLN A 116 -2.39 -31.63 5.67
C GLN A 116 -0.90 -31.69 5.33
N ILE A 117 0.02 -31.61 6.29
CA ILE A 117 1.46 -31.72 6.02
C ILE A 117 2.11 -32.75 6.96
N ALA A 118 1.86 -34.03 6.68
CA ALA A 118 2.83 -35.07 6.98
C ALA A 118 3.50 -35.44 5.66
N PHE A 119 4.65 -34.83 5.37
CA PHE A 119 5.51 -35.25 4.25
C PHE A 119 6.47 -36.30 4.80
N GLU A 120 6.24 -37.56 4.47
CA GLU A 120 7.23 -38.62 4.70
C GLU A 120 8.41 -38.36 3.75
N ILE A 121 9.59 -38.08 4.30
CA ILE A 121 10.81 -37.97 3.51
C ILE A 121 11.28 -39.40 3.21
N GLU A 122 11.05 -39.86 1.98
CA GLU A 122 11.57 -41.14 1.50
C GLU A 122 13.07 -40.98 1.18
N ASP A 123 13.88 -41.82 1.83
CA ASP A 123 15.35 -41.84 1.76
C ASP A 123 15.82 -42.27 0.36
N GLY A 124 16.46 -41.34 -0.36
CA GLY A 124 16.95 -41.55 -1.72
C GLY A 124 18.23 -42.38 -1.74
N ARG A 125 18.10 -43.66 -2.06
CA ARG A 125 19.23 -44.58 -2.27
C ARG A 125 19.57 -44.76 -3.75
#